data_AF-A0A1Y1KUV2-F1
#
_entry.id   AF-A0A1Y1KUV2-F1
#
_cell.length_a   1.000
_cell.length_b   1.000
_cell.length_c   1.000
_cell.angle_alpha   90.00
_cell.angle_beta   90.00
_cell.angle_gamma   90.00
#
_symmetry.space_group_name_H-M   'P 1'
#
loop_
_entity.id
_entity.type
_entity.pdbx_description
1 polymer ?
#
loop_
_entity_poly.entity_id
_entity_poly.type
_entity_poly.pdbx_seq_one_letter_code
_entity_poly.pdbx_strand_id
1 'polypeptide(L)'
;MPKSYVARLVYDRTHLSIAIVRKSLEVVGGITYRPFNHRRFAEIVFCAVSADRQVKGYGAHLMSHLKDYVKASSDIMHFLTCADNSAIGYFKKQGFTKEITLEKKVWMGYIKDYDGATLMQCSMLPRIRYLEMARMLLKQKECVHAKIRA
;
A
#
# COMPACT_ATOMS: atom_id res chain seq x y z
N MET A 1 -18.29 4.34 -4.43
CA MET A 1 -17.87 5.76 -4.47
C MET A 1 -18.36 6.45 -5.73
N PRO A 2 -18.78 7.74 -5.69
CA PRO A 2 -19.23 8.49 -6.86
C PRO A 2 -18.12 8.75 -7.89
N LYS A 3 -18.45 8.74 -9.19
CA LYS A 3 -17.47 8.96 -10.28
C LYS A 3 -16.79 10.33 -10.21
N SER A 4 -17.54 11.39 -9.95
CA SER A 4 -17.01 12.75 -9.78
C SER A 4 -16.03 12.85 -8.62
N TYR A 5 -16.27 12.11 -7.54
CA TYR A 5 -15.37 12.04 -6.39
C TYR A 5 -14.04 11.39 -6.74
N VAL A 6 -14.09 10.26 -7.44
CA VAL A 6 -12.89 9.54 -7.90
C VAL A 6 -12.06 10.43 -8.82
N ALA A 7 -12.68 11.02 -9.84
CA ALA A 7 -11.98 11.92 -10.77
C ALA A 7 -11.32 13.10 -10.04
N ARG A 8 -12.05 13.74 -9.11
CA ARG A 8 -11.54 14.86 -8.34
C ARG A 8 -10.26 14.51 -7.58
N LEU A 9 -10.21 13.35 -6.91
CA LEU A 9 -9.03 12.97 -6.12
C LEU A 9 -7.89 12.41 -6.98
N VAL A 10 -8.19 11.66 -8.05
CA VAL A 10 -7.15 11.15 -8.96
C VAL A 10 -6.43 12.30 -9.67
N TYR A 11 -7.13 13.38 -10.03
CA TYR A 11 -6.56 14.54 -10.71
C TYR A 11 -6.14 15.67 -9.76
N ASP A 12 -6.24 15.48 -8.45
CA ASP A 12 -5.82 16.45 -7.45
C ASP A 12 -4.28 16.50 -7.38
N ARG A 13 -3.69 17.68 -7.47
CA ARG A 13 -2.22 17.86 -7.48
C ARG A 13 -1.54 17.47 -6.16
N THR A 14 -2.29 17.35 -5.07
CA THR A 14 -1.77 16.88 -3.77
C THR A 14 -1.78 15.36 -3.66
N HIS A 15 -2.34 14.65 -4.64
CA HIS A 15 -2.35 13.20 -4.72
C HIS A 15 -1.34 12.72 -5.77
N LEU A 16 -0.80 11.53 -5.55
CA LEU A 16 0.11 10.84 -6.45
C LEU A 16 -0.47 9.48 -6.78
N SER A 17 -0.19 8.99 -7.99
CA SER A 17 -0.60 7.66 -8.41
C SER A 17 0.59 6.86 -8.93
N ILE A 18 0.65 5.59 -8.53
CA ILE A 18 1.49 4.59 -9.18
C ILE A 18 0.59 3.66 -9.97
N ALA A 19 0.95 3.37 -11.21
CA ALA A 19 0.17 2.53 -12.11
C ALA A 19 1.03 1.44 -12.75
N ILE A 20 0.44 0.26 -12.96
CA ILE A 20 0.99 -0.73 -13.88
C ILE A 20 0.42 -0.42 -15.26
N VAL A 21 1.30 -0.08 -16.19
CA VAL A 21 0.96 0.26 -17.57
C VAL A 21 1.64 -0.74 -18.50
N ARG A 22 0.89 -1.35 -19.40
CA ARG A 22 1.43 -2.21 -20.46
C ARG A 22 2.10 -1.36 -21.54
N LYS A 23 2.91 -2.00 -22.40
CA LYS A 23 3.51 -1.33 -23.56
C LYS A 23 2.48 -0.68 -24.50
N SER A 24 1.25 -1.21 -24.53
CA SER A 24 0.10 -0.65 -25.26
C SER A 24 -0.53 0.59 -24.62
N LEU A 25 0.05 1.11 -23.52
CA LEU A 25 -0.52 2.17 -22.68
C LEU A 25 -1.82 1.78 -21.94
N GLU A 26 -2.18 0.49 -21.96
CA GLU A 26 -3.29 -0.04 -21.16
C GLU A 26 -2.92 -0.03 -19.67
N VAL A 27 -3.76 0.60 -18.85
CA VAL A 27 -3.63 0.59 -17.39
C VAL A 27 -4.24 -0.69 -16.81
N VAL A 28 -3.42 -1.48 -16.13
CA VAL A 28 -3.82 -2.76 -15.50
C VAL A 28 -4.31 -2.58 -14.07
N GLY A 29 -3.84 -1.55 -13.40
CA GLY A 29 -4.17 -1.24 -12.02
C GLY A 29 -3.31 -0.11 -11.50
N GLY A 30 -3.66 0.39 -10.32
CA GLY A 30 -2.91 1.46 -9.70
C GLY A 30 -3.31 1.71 -8.25
N ILE A 31 -2.47 2.49 -7.58
CA ILE A 31 -2.71 2.99 -6.24
C ILE A 31 -2.60 4.51 -6.30
N THR A 32 -3.63 5.22 -5.83
CA THR A 32 -3.61 6.66 -5.61
C THR A 32 -3.49 6.93 -4.12
N TYR A 33 -2.52 7.75 -3.74
CA TYR A 33 -2.21 8.07 -2.36
C TYR A 33 -1.92 9.56 -2.18
N ARG A 34 -2.14 10.06 -0.97
CA ARG A 34 -1.82 11.43 -0.57
C ARG A 34 -0.67 11.40 0.45
N PRO A 35 0.53 11.87 0.09
CA PRO A 35 1.66 11.88 1.02
C PRO A 35 1.55 13.02 2.03
N PHE A 36 1.88 12.73 3.29
CA PHE A 36 2.07 13.73 4.34
C PHE A 36 3.50 13.61 4.87
N ASN A 37 4.49 14.02 4.05
CA ASN A 37 5.92 13.81 4.31
C ASN A 37 6.36 14.27 5.71
N HIS A 38 5.99 15.49 6.12
CA HIS A 38 6.32 16.04 7.45
C HIS A 38 5.70 15.26 8.62
N ARG A 39 4.68 14.44 8.34
CA ARG A 39 3.97 13.58 9.31
C ARG A 39 4.35 12.12 9.17
N ARG A 40 5.25 11.79 8.24
CA ARG A 40 5.82 10.45 8.00
C ARG A 40 4.78 9.37 7.69
N PHE A 41 3.61 9.76 7.18
CA PHE A 41 2.59 8.82 6.70
C PHE A 41 2.01 9.24 5.35
N ALA A 42 1.38 8.31 4.64
CA ALA A 42 0.52 8.62 3.50
C ALA A 42 -0.84 7.94 3.63
N GLU A 43 -1.87 8.61 3.11
CA GLU A 43 -3.21 8.05 2.97
C GLU A 43 -3.30 7.32 1.62
N ILE A 44 -3.57 6.02 1.62
CA ILE A 44 -3.96 5.30 0.40
C ILE A 44 -5.46 5.54 0.20
N VAL A 45 -5.78 6.27 -0.87
CA VAL A 45 -7.15 6.71 -1.18
C VAL A 45 -7.84 5.69 -2.08
N PHE A 46 -7.15 5.23 -3.13
CA PHE A 46 -7.66 4.21 -4.06
C PHE A 46 -6.60 3.13 -4.30
N CYS A 47 -7.03 1.88 -4.34
CA CYS A 47 -6.20 0.75 -4.76
C CYS A 47 -7.07 -0.20 -5.58
N ALA A 48 -6.77 -0.32 -6.87
CA ALA A 48 -7.56 -1.14 -7.78
C ALA A 48 -6.70 -1.86 -8.81
N VAL A 49 -7.14 -3.07 -9.18
CA VAL A 49 -6.62 -3.84 -10.31
C VAL A 49 -7.81 -4.25 -11.16
N SER A 50 -7.68 -4.14 -12.49
CA SER A 50 -8.72 -4.54 -13.44
C SER A 50 -9.21 -5.95 -13.13
N ALA A 51 -10.53 -6.17 -13.19
CA ALA A 51 -11.16 -7.38 -12.67
C ALA A 51 -10.61 -8.67 -13.33
N ASP A 52 -10.40 -8.65 -14.65
CA ASP A 52 -9.80 -9.72 -15.45
C ASP A 52 -8.32 -10.00 -15.11
N ARG A 53 -7.69 -9.10 -14.36
CA ARG A 53 -6.30 -9.16 -13.92
C ARG A 53 -6.14 -9.42 -12.42
N GLN A 54 -7.23 -9.48 -11.66
CA GLN A 54 -7.15 -9.82 -10.23
C GLN A 54 -6.60 -11.23 -10.01
N VAL A 55 -6.08 -11.48 -8.82
CA VAL A 55 -5.50 -12.79 -8.39
C VAL A 55 -4.22 -13.20 -9.16
N LYS A 56 -3.71 -12.36 -10.08
CA LYS A 56 -2.45 -12.59 -10.83
C LYS A 56 -1.21 -11.97 -10.20
N GLY A 57 -1.29 -11.55 -8.93
CA GLY A 57 -0.17 -10.95 -8.19
C GLY A 57 0.05 -9.44 -8.41
N TYR A 58 -0.63 -8.81 -9.37
CA TYR A 58 -0.45 -7.37 -9.66
C TYR A 58 -0.67 -6.46 -8.45
N GLY A 59 -1.68 -6.74 -7.62
CA GLY A 59 -1.94 -5.94 -6.42
C GLY A 59 -0.81 -6.02 -5.39
N ALA A 60 -0.21 -7.19 -5.20
CA ALA A 60 0.93 -7.36 -4.30
C ALA A 60 2.17 -6.66 -4.89
N HIS A 61 2.38 -6.81 -6.20
CA HIS A 61 3.48 -6.16 -6.91
C HIS A 61 3.40 -4.63 -6.85
N LEU A 62 2.22 -4.04 -7.11
CA LEU A 62 1.92 -2.61 -6.95
C LEU A 62 2.27 -2.12 -5.55
N MET A 63 1.82 -2.83 -4.51
CA MET A 63 2.07 -2.44 -3.13
C MET A 63 3.56 -2.52 -2.77
N SER A 64 4.27 -3.55 -3.23
CA SER A 64 5.73 -3.64 -3.03
C SER A 64 6.46 -2.47 -3.71
N HIS A 65 6.08 -2.13 -4.95
CA HIS A 65 6.62 -0.97 -5.65
C HIS A 65 6.34 0.33 -4.89
N LEU A 66 5.11 0.54 -4.42
CA LEU A 66 4.74 1.72 -3.66
C LEU A 66 5.58 1.85 -2.38
N LYS A 67 5.71 0.77 -1.60
CA LYS A 67 6.49 0.76 -0.36
C LYS A 67 7.96 1.09 -0.62
N ASP A 68 8.58 0.44 -1.60
CA ASP A 68 9.98 0.68 -1.92
C ASP A 68 10.20 2.10 -2.48
N TYR A 69 9.30 2.59 -3.33
CA TYR A 69 9.37 3.95 -3.88
C TYR A 69 9.26 5.01 -2.79
N VAL A 70 8.24 4.93 -1.95
CA VAL A 70 7.97 5.92 -0.91
C VAL A 70 9.09 5.94 0.12
N LYS A 71 9.62 4.77 0.52
CA LYS A 71 10.78 4.69 1.41
C LYS A 71 12.06 5.29 0.81
N ALA A 72 12.25 5.16 -0.50
CA ALA A 72 13.46 5.65 -1.17
C ALA A 72 13.41 7.16 -1.48
N SER A 73 12.21 7.74 -1.52
CA SER A 73 12.00 9.12 -1.97
C SER A 73 11.45 10.06 -0.90
N SER A 74 11.15 9.57 0.31
CA SER A 74 10.53 10.36 1.38
C SER A 74 10.77 9.76 2.78
N ASP A 75 10.39 10.50 3.83
CA ASP A 75 10.44 10.03 5.23
C ASP A 75 9.21 9.22 5.67
N ILE A 76 8.31 8.92 4.74
CA ILE A 76 7.07 8.19 5.03
C ILE A 76 7.41 6.74 5.40
N MET A 77 6.91 6.33 6.57
CA MET A 77 7.06 4.97 7.10
C MET A 77 5.73 4.29 7.40
N HIS A 78 4.62 5.01 7.30
CA HIS A 78 3.29 4.50 7.59
C HIS A 78 2.32 4.74 6.44
N PHE A 79 1.46 3.77 6.17
CA PHE A 79 0.28 3.95 5.34
C PHE A 79 -0.97 3.82 6.18
N LEU A 80 -1.93 4.71 5.95
CA LEU A 80 -3.29 4.63 6.44
C LEU A 80 -4.24 4.48 5.27
N THR A 81 -5.29 3.68 5.42
CA THR A 81 -6.30 3.49 4.39
C THR A 81 -7.64 3.20 5.06
N CYS A 82 -8.72 3.74 4.49
CA CYS A 82 -10.07 3.33 4.81
C CYS A 82 -10.47 2.24 3.82
N ALA A 83 -10.39 0.98 4.24
CA ALA A 83 -10.59 -0.18 3.38
C ALA A 83 -12.06 -0.62 3.35
N ASP A 84 -12.59 -0.86 2.15
CA ASP A 84 -13.86 -1.57 1.97
C ASP A 84 -13.76 -3.01 2.51
N ASN A 85 -14.87 -3.57 2.96
CA ASN A 85 -14.93 -4.92 3.55
C ASN A 85 -14.31 -6.01 2.65
N SER A 86 -14.50 -5.91 1.34
CA SER A 86 -13.93 -6.84 0.34
C SER A 86 -12.41 -6.71 0.20
N ALA A 87 -11.83 -5.56 0.55
CA ALA A 87 -10.40 -5.29 0.42
C ALA A 87 -9.60 -5.60 1.69
N ILE A 88 -10.25 -5.79 2.84
CA ILE A 88 -9.56 -6.08 4.13
C ILE A 88 -8.60 -7.26 4.00
N GLY A 89 -9.02 -8.34 3.33
CA GLY A 89 -8.17 -9.52 3.13
C GLY A 89 -6.92 -9.23 2.31
N TYR A 90 -7.04 -8.37 1.29
CA TYR A 90 -5.89 -7.89 0.51
C TYR A 90 -4.94 -7.08 1.38
N PHE A 91 -5.44 -6.06 2.09
CA PHE A 91 -4.62 -5.18 2.93
C PHE A 91 -3.92 -5.95 4.06
N LYS A 92 -4.60 -6.92 4.71
CA LYS A 92 -3.95 -7.80 5.69
C LYS A 92 -2.75 -8.54 5.10
N LYS A 93 -2.88 -9.12 3.90
CA LYS A 93 -1.76 -9.78 3.19
C LYS A 93 -0.64 -8.80 2.84
N GLN A 94 -0.95 -7.52 2.70
CA GLN A 94 0.03 -6.46 2.50
C GLN A 94 0.62 -5.91 3.81
N GLY A 95 0.37 -6.53 4.97
CA GLY A 95 0.89 -6.10 6.26
C GLY A 95 0.17 -4.89 6.86
N PHE A 96 -1.11 -4.69 6.51
CA PHE A 96 -1.97 -3.76 7.22
C PHE A 96 -2.71 -4.46 8.37
N THR A 97 -2.93 -3.73 9.45
CA THR A 97 -3.71 -4.14 10.62
C THR A 97 -4.85 -3.16 10.89
N LYS A 98 -5.90 -3.61 11.58
CA LYS A 98 -6.97 -2.73 12.10
C LYS A 98 -6.53 -1.96 13.35
N GLU A 99 -5.45 -2.39 13.98
CA GLU A 99 -4.88 -1.72 15.15
C GLU A 99 -4.05 -0.52 14.72
N ILE A 100 -4.54 0.68 15.03
CA ILE A 100 -3.87 1.94 14.67
C ILE A 100 -2.95 2.33 15.82
N THR A 101 -1.65 2.10 15.63
CA THR A 101 -0.61 2.46 16.61
C THR A 101 -0.04 3.86 16.39
N LEU A 102 -0.29 4.47 15.22
CA LEU A 102 0.11 5.84 14.94
C LEU A 102 -0.72 6.81 15.80
N GLU A 103 -0.05 7.70 16.53
CA GLU A 103 -0.69 8.66 17.42
C GLU A 103 -1.76 9.48 16.69
N LYS A 104 -2.95 9.63 17.30
CA LYS A 104 -4.10 10.33 16.70
C LYS A 104 -3.73 11.73 16.19
N LYS A 105 -2.90 12.50 16.93
CA LYS A 105 -2.44 13.85 16.54
C LYS A 105 -1.69 13.91 15.19
N VAL A 106 -1.15 12.76 14.74
CA VAL A 106 -0.40 12.66 13.49
C VAL A 106 -1.34 12.64 12.29
N TRP A 107 -2.49 11.94 12.37
CA TRP A 107 -3.33 11.63 11.21
C TRP A 107 -4.78 12.09 11.31
N MET A 108 -5.32 12.26 12.52
CA MET A 108 -6.71 12.65 12.73
C MET A 108 -6.95 14.05 12.18
N GLY A 109 -8.00 14.20 11.35
CA GLY A 109 -8.30 15.44 10.62
C GLY A 109 -7.54 15.62 9.30
N TYR A 110 -6.56 14.76 8.98
CA TYR A 110 -5.80 14.81 7.72
C TYR A 110 -6.31 13.83 6.68
N ILE A 111 -6.78 12.66 7.12
CA ILE A 111 -7.35 11.62 6.26
C ILE A 111 -8.87 11.70 6.22
N LYS A 112 -9.46 11.17 5.14
CA LYS A 112 -10.90 11.06 4.99
C LYS A 112 -11.42 9.83 5.72
N ASP A 113 -12.34 10.04 6.66
CA ASP A 113 -13.16 8.94 7.18
C ASP A 113 -14.29 8.67 6.19
N TYR A 114 -14.43 7.41 5.77
CA TYR A 114 -15.48 7.00 4.84
C TYR A 114 -16.46 6.11 5.58
N ASP A 115 -17.73 6.50 5.59
CA ASP A 115 -18.76 5.74 6.28
C ASP A 115 -18.78 4.27 5.82
N GLY A 116 -18.73 3.36 6.79
CA GLY A 116 -18.74 1.91 6.54
C GLY A 116 -17.39 1.32 6.09
N ALA A 117 -16.33 2.12 6.00
CA ALA A 117 -14.97 1.61 5.75
C ALA A 117 -14.26 1.26 7.06
N THR A 118 -13.29 0.35 6.98
CA THR A 118 -12.43 0.01 8.11
C THR A 118 -11.09 0.73 7.96
N LEU A 119 -10.75 1.61 8.92
CA LEU A 119 -9.42 2.20 8.99
C LEU A 119 -8.37 1.10 9.25
N MET A 120 -7.30 1.09 8.46
CA MET A 120 -6.20 0.15 8.59
C MET A 120 -4.84 0.86 8.46
N GLN A 121 -3.86 0.39 9.22
CA GLN A 121 -2.49 0.90 9.23
C GLN A 121 -1.50 -0.15 8.74
N CYS A 122 -0.55 0.26 7.90
CA CYS A 122 0.68 -0.48 7.63
C CYS A 122 1.88 0.31 8.15
N SER A 123 2.70 -0.30 8.99
CA SER A 123 4.02 0.21 9.35
C SER A 123 5.07 -0.54 8.53
N MET A 124 5.83 0.20 7.72
CA MET A 124 6.84 -0.41 6.86
C MET A 124 8.07 -0.85 7.67
N LEU A 125 8.68 -1.94 7.24
CA LEU A 125 9.92 -2.44 7.82
C LEU A 125 11.11 -1.66 7.24
N PRO A 126 12.00 -1.08 8.06
CA PRO A 126 13.00 -0.12 7.60
C PRO A 126 14.06 -0.75 6.68
N ARG A 127 14.53 -1.95 7.00
CA ARG A 127 15.72 -2.55 6.35
C ARG A 127 15.41 -3.44 5.14
N ILE A 128 14.14 -3.59 4.76
CA ILE A 128 13.76 -4.49 3.67
C ILE A 128 13.47 -3.73 2.37
N ARG A 129 13.77 -4.39 1.26
CA ARG A 129 13.25 -4.05 -0.07
C ARG A 129 12.12 -5.01 -0.39
N TYR A 130 10.89 -4.51 -0.44
CA TYR A 130 9.67 -5.30 -0.59
C TYR A 130 9.62 -6.06 -1.90
N LEU A 131 10.22 -5.53 -2.98
CA LEU A 131 10.35 -6.24 -4.25
C LEU A 131 11.26 -7.49 -4.17
N GLU A 132 12.21 -7.52 -3.23
CA GLU A 132 13.13 -8.64 -3.02
C GLU A 132 12.64 -9.62 -1.93
N MET A 133 11.42 -9.42 -1.41
CA MET A 133 10.91 -10.15 -0.25
C MET A 133 10.93 -11.67 -0.46
N ALA A 134 10.51 -12.16 -1.63
CA ALA A 134 10.50 -13.60 -1.92
C ALA A 134 11.90 -14.22 -1.84
N ARG A 135 12.90 -13.55 -2.44
CA ARG A 135 14.30 -13.99 -2.41
C ARG A 135 14.87 -13.92 -0.99
N MET A 136 14.56 -12.86 -0.25
CA MET A 136 15.00 -12.68 1.13
C MET A 136 14.45 -13.80 2.03
N LEU A 137 13.15 -14.07 1.95
CA LEU A 137 12.49 -15.12 2.75
C LEU A 137 13.02 -16.51 2.42
N LEU A 138 13.29 -16.80 1.14
CA LEU A 138 13.88 -18.07 0.72
C LEU A 138 15.26 -18.29 1.39
N LYS A 139 16.14 -17.28 1.32
CA LYS A 139 17.46 -17.33 1.97
C LYS A 139 17.37 -17.47 3.49
N GLN A 140 16.43 -16.76 4.12
CA GLN A 140 16.21 -16.87 5.57
C GLN A 140 15.76 -18.29 5.95
N LYS A 141 14.83 -18.88 5.19
CA LYS A 141 14.37 -20.25 5.38
C LYS A 141 15.51 -21.27 5.23
N GLU A 142 16.34 -21.12 4.20
CA GLU A 142 17.51 -21.98 3.97
C GLU A 142 18.51 -21.91 5.14
N CYS A 143 18.78 -20.70 5.64
CA CYS A 143 19.67 -20.49 6.79
C CYS A 143 19.15 -21.21 8.05
N VAL A 144 17.86 -21.06 8.36
CA VAL A 144 17.22 -21.75 9.50
C VAL A 144 17.30 -23.27 9.33
N HIS A 145 17.00 -23.79 8.14
CA HIS A 145 17.08 -25.23 7.89
C HIS A 145 18.51 -25.78 7.96
N ALA A 146 19.51 -25.02 7.49
CA ALA A 146 20.90 -25.41 7.63
C ALA A 146 21.29 -25.52 9.11
N LYS A 147 20.81 -24.60 9.96
CA LYS A 147 21.06 -24.64 11.40
C LYS A 147 20.37 -25.81 12.11
N ILE A 148 19.18 -26.21 11.66
CA ILE A 148 18.44 -27.36 12.23
C ILE A 148 19.13 -28.70 11.89
N ARG A 149 19.81 -28.79 10.74
CA ARG A 149 20.51 -30.01 10.29
C ARG A 149 21.91 -30.20 10.90
N ALA A 150 22.49 -29.14 11.47
CA ALA A 150 23.82 -29.13 12.06
C ALA A 150 23.76 -29.46 13.56
#